data_AF-A0A523U598-F1
#
_entry.id   AF-A0A523U598-F1
#
_cell.length_a   1.000
_cell.length_b   1.000
_cell.length_c   1.000
_cell.angle_alpha   90.00
_cell.angle_beta   90.00
_cell.angle_gamma   90.00
#
_symmetry.space_group_name_H-M   'P 1'
#
loop_
_entity.id
_entity.type
_entity.pdbx_description
1 polymer ?
#
loop_
_entity_poly.entity_id
_entity_poly.type
_entity_poly.pdbx_seq_one_letter_code
_entity_poly.pdbx_strand_id
1 'polypeptide(L)' 'MAEVTLDERESFESLLRRFNRKVQQDGILAEFRRRAHFEKPSVRRKKKEAAKRRKSTRSSVERRSRS' A
#
# COMPACT_ATOMS: atom_id res chain seq x y z
N MET A 1 -6.04 -3.37 -10.78
CA MET A 1 -6.40 -4.80 -10.62
C MET A 1 -5.16 -5.54 -11.03
N ALA A 2 -4.60 -6.35 -10.13
CA ALA A 2 -3.27 -6.91 -10.31
C ALA A 2 -3.34 -8.14 -11.22
N GLU A 3 -3.15 -7.94 -12.52
CA GLU A 3 -3.03 -9.04 -13.50
C GLU A 3 -1.55 -9.30 -13.83
N VAL A 4 -1.12 -10.56 -13.83
CA VAL A 4 0.24 -10.97 -14.23
C VAL A 4 0.10 -12.15 -15.17
N THR A 5 0.65 -12.01 -16.38
CA THR A 5 0.69 -13.08 -17.38
C THR A 5 1.93 -13.93 -17.19
N LEU A 6 1.76 -15.25 -17.38
CA LEU A 6 2.83 -16.22 -17.30
C LEU A 6 3.68 -16.13 -18.58
N ASP A 7 5.00 -16.06 -18.40
CA ASP A 7 5.95 -16.07 -19.51
C ASP A 7 6.49 -17.49 -19.71
N GLU A 8 6.76 -17.90 -20.94
CA GLU A 8 7.08 -19.30 -21.31
C GLU A 8 8.38 -19.82 -20.68
N ARG A 9 9.24 -18.91 -20.20
CA ARG A 9 10.52 -19.22 -19.55
C ARG A 9 10.53 -18.93 -18.04
N GLU A 10 9.40 -18.51 -17.46
CA GLU A 10 9.35 -18.13 -16.06
C GLU A 10 8.97 -19.31 -15.16
N SER A 11 9.62 -19.42 -13.99
CA SER A 11 9.20 -20.33 -12.95
C SER A 11 7.95 -19.81 -12.22
N PHE A 12 7.10 -20.73 -11.76
CA PHE A 12 5.89 -20.40 -10.99
C PHE A 12 6.19 -19.52 -9.77
N GLU A 13 7.30 -19.76 -9.08
CA GLU A 13 7.68 -18.99 -7.89
C GLU A 13 8.00 -17.52 -8.24
N SER A 14 8.65 -17.27 -9.38
CA SER A 14 8.92 -15.91 -9.85
C SER A 14 7.62 -15.18 -10.19
N LEU A 15 6.68 -15.85 -10.86
CA LEU A 15 5.37 -15.28 -11.16
C LEU A 15 4.60 -14.93 -9.89
N LEU A 16 4.60 -15.83 -8.90
CA LEU A 16 3.96 -15.60 -7.60
C LEU A 16 4.57 -14.41 -6.87
N ARG A 17 5.90 -14.25 -6.91
CA ARG A 17 6.59 -13.07 -6.35
C ARG A 17 6.16 -11.78 -7.06
N ARG A 18 6.10 -11.77 -8.40
CA ARG A 18 5.65 -10.60 -9.18
C ARG A 18 4.19 -10.25 -8.88
N PHE A 19 3.32 -11.26 -8.81
CA PHE A 19 1.91 -11.09 -8.45
C PHE A 19 1.75 -10.50 -7.06
N ASN A 20 2.41 -11.07 -6.04
CA ASN A 20 2.37 -10.55 -4.68
C ASN A 20 2.85 -9.10 -4.61
N ARG A 21 3.90 -8.75 -5.35
CA ARG A 21 4.39 -7.36 -5.44
C ARG A 21 3.35 -6.44 -6.06
N LYS A 22 2.69 -6.87 -7.15
CA LYS A 22 1.65 -6.09 -7.84
C LYS A 22 0.41 -5.89 -6.96
N VAL A 23 -0.02 -6.93 -6.23
CA VAL A 23 -1.13 -6.85 -5.25
C VAL A 23 -0.82 -5.86 -4.12
N GLN A 24 0.40 -5.88 -3.60
CA GLN A 24 0.85 -4.94 -2.58
C GLN A 24 0.92 -3.50 -3.12
N GLN A 25 1.43 -3.32 -4.33
CA GLN A 25 1.57 -2.01 -4.98
C GLN A 25 0.20 -1.39 -5.32
N ASP A 26 -0.73 -2.17 -5.88
CA ASP A 26 -2.10 -1.74 -6.14
C ASP A 26 -2.86 -1.44 -4.82
N GLY A 27 -2.33 -1.87 -3.68
CA GLY A 27 -2.93 -1.59 -2.37
C GLY A 27 -4.28 -2.28 -2.15
N ILE A 28 -4.57 -3.34 -2.92
CA ILE A 28 -5.85 -4.07 -2.93
C ILE A 28 -6.23 -4.50 -1.51
N LEU A 29 -5.28 -5.04 -0.75
CA LEU A 29 -5.50 -5.46 0.64
C LEU A 29 -5.78 -4.29 1.59
N ALA A 30 -5.20 -3.12 1.33
CA ALA A 30 -5.46 -1.92 2.13
C ALA A 30 -6.83 -1.33 1.79
N GLU A 31 -7.24 -1.40 0.52
CA GLU A 31 -8.57 -0.97 0.07
C GLU A 31 -9.67 -1.87 0.62
N PHE A 32 -9.50 -3.19 0.53
CA PHE A 32 -10.42 -4.17 1.08
C PHE A 32 -10.67 -3.92 2.57
N ARG A 33 -9.61 -3.75 3.36
CA ARG A 33 -9.70 -3.43 4.79
C ARG A 33 -10.41 -2.09 5.08
N ARG A 34 -10.23 -1.08 4.22
CA ARG A 34 -10.94 0.22 4.37
C ARG A 34 -12.41 0.12 4.02
N ARG A 35 -12.79 -0.79 3.11
CA ARG A 35 -14.17 -0.98 2.63
C ARG A 35 -14.95 -2.04 3.41
N ALA A 36 -14.27 -2.84 4.23
CA ALA A 36 -14.88 -3.89 5.04
C ALA A 36 -16.01 -3.38 5.96
N HIS A 37 -15.95 -2.11 6.38
CA HIS A 37 -16.99 -1.47 7.18
C HIS A 37 -17.27 -0.06 6.67
N PHE A 38 -18.53 0.37 6.76
CA PHE A 38 -18.89 1.75 6.46
C PHE A 38 -18.25 2.70 7.47
N GLU A 39 -17.55 3.72 6.97
CA GLU A 39 -16.95 4.75 7.79
C GLU A 39 -17.50 6.11 7.37
N LYS A 40 -18.04 6.86 8.35
CA LYS A 40 -18.59 8.21 8.13
C LYS A 40 -17.53 9.10 7.42
N PRO A 41 -17.92 9.95 6.45
CA PRO A 41 -16.98 10.78 5.69
C PRO A 41 -16.03 11.61 6.56
N SER A 42 -16.52 12.12 7.69
CA SER A 42 -15.71 12.89 8.65
C SER A 42 -14.57 12.08 9.27
N VAL A 43 -14.83 10.82 9.62
CA VAL A 43 -13.83 9.91 10.22
C VAL A 43 -12.80 9.51 9.18
N ARG A 44 -13.22 9.23 7.93
CA ARG A 44 -12.31 8.99 6.80
C ARG A 44 -11.36 10.17 6.59
N ARG A 45 -11.87 11.40 6.61
CA ARG A 45 -11.05 12.63 6.50
C ARG A 45 -10.06 12.74 7.65
N LYS A 46 -10.51 12.53 8.89
CA LYS A 46 -9.64 12.58 10.08
C LYS A 46 -8.52 11.54 10.04
N LYS A 47 -8.81 10.31 9.62
CA LYS A 47 -7.79 9.25 9.44
C LYS A 47 -6.78 9.60 8.34
N LYS A 48 -7.22 10.16 7.22
CA LYS A 48 -6.33 10.59 6.12
C LYS A 48 -5.34 11.67 6.59
N GLU A 49 -5.82 12.69 7.30
CA GLU A 49 -4.97 13.76 7.83
C GLU A 49 -3.96 13.23 8.86
N ALA A 50 -4.39 12.35 9.78
CA ALA A 50 -3.49 11.73 10.75
C ALA A 50 -2.37 10.92 10.08
N ALA A 51 -2.71 10.15 9.03
CA ALA A 51 -1.72 9.39 8.27
C ALA A 51 -0.70 10.30 7.56
N LYS A 52 -1.17 11.41 6.96
CA LYS A 52 -0.30 12.40 6.30
C LYS A 52 0.67 13.03 7.29
N ARG A 53 0.18 13.48 8.46
CA ARG A 53 1.02 14.06 9.52
C ARG A 53 2.08 13.10 10.02
N ARG A 54 1.71 11.83 10.30
CA ARG A 54 2.68 10.81 10.73
C ARG A 54 3.79 10.60 9.70
N LYS A 55 3.45 10.59 8.40
CA LYS A 55 4.43 10.44 7.32
C LYS A 55 5.38 11.64 7.23
N SER A 56 4.87 12.87 7.34
CA SER A 56 5.70 14.07 7.32
C SER A 56 6.64 14.13 8.52
N THR A 57 6.15 13.84 9.73
CA THR A 57 6.97 13.83 10.94
C THR A 57 8.10 12.80 10.82
N ARG A 58 7.79 11.57 10.38
CA ARG A 58 8.82 10.54 10.18
C ARG A 58 9.89 10.96 9.17
N SER A 59 9.47 11.55 8.04
CA SER A 59 10.42 12.02 7.02
C SER A 59 11.33 13.16 7.51
N SER A 60 10.81 14.04 8.38
CA SER A 60 11.60 15.13 8.95
C SER A 60 12.63 14.62 9.96
N VAL A 61 12.27 13.63 10.78
CA VAL A 61 13.18 12.99 11.73
C VAL A 61 14.29 12.25 10.98
N GLU A 62 13.95 11.48 9.94
CA GLU A 62 14.92 10.71 9.16
C GLU A 62 15.92 11.61 8.39
N ARG A 63 15.48 12.78 7.91
CA ARG A 63 16.38 13.78 7.31
C ARG A 63 17.33 14.39 8.32
N ARG A 64 16.85 14.63 9.54
CA ARG A 64 17.63 15.26 10.62
C ARG A 64 18.65 14.31 11.24
N SER A 65 18.41 13.00 11.19
CA SER A 65 19.36 11.96 11.62
C SER A 65 20.41 11.58 10.58
N ARG A 66 20.27 12.04 9.33
CA ARG A 66 21.24 11.81 8.23
C ARG A 66 22.21 12.98 8.01
N SER A 67 21.99 14.10 8.71
CA SER A 67 22.89 15.25 8.77
C SER A 67 23.69 15.20 10.06
#